data_AF-A0A4P6ZHC4-F1
#
_entry.id   AF-A0A4P6ZHC4-F1
#
_cell.length_a   1.000
_cell.length_b   1.000
_cell.length_c   1.000
_cell.angle_alpha   90.00
_cell.angle_beta   90.00
_cell.angle_gamma   90.00
#
_symmetry.space_group_name_H-M   'P 1'
#
loop_
_entity.id
_entity.type
_entity.pdbx_description
1 polymer ?
#
loop_
_entity_poly.entity_id
_entity_poly.type
_entity_poly.pdbx_seq_one_letter_code
_entity_poly.pdbx_strand_id
1 'polypeptide(L)'
;MKKFPALLLLMVFTANSFAQDHEIKLYKSILTKGDSLSKVKFDKTTIFKATKNLDKKHPSQYFDQMAIYLSKEKFNEASFLFYLGQMRYRYYNAANPKYQLGNDGALFASLKAVLGEPINLYIKNDVNNYIEILKLAKNYFAENDYRFFSKKKSEQKYRDQIKNMDDLILSLETDRSTFVEKWIKDRADYKALFKEE
;
A
#
# COMPACT_ATOMS: atom_id res chain seq x y z
N MET A 1 -15.97 -42.57 19.24
CA MET A 1 -16.33 -41.13 19.22
C MET A 1 -15.06 -40.30 19.06
N LYS A 2 -14.88 -39.63 17.90
CA LYS A 2 -13.75 -38.72 17.65
C LYS A 2 -13.93 -37.47 18.52
N LYS A 3 -13.25 -37.41 19.66
CA LYS A 3 -13.15 -36.19 20.46
C LYS A 3 -12.04 -35.33 19.83
N PHE A 4 -12.43 -34.28 19.12
CA PHE A 4 -11.78 -32.97 18.91
C PHE A 4 -12.54 -32.29 17.77
N PRO A 5 -13.11 -31.08 17.97
CA PRO A 5 -12.30 -29.87 17.78
C PRO A 5 -12.72 -28.66 18.65
N ALA A 6 -12.94 -28.81 19.96
CA ALA A 6 -13.21 -27.64 20.81
C ALA A 6 -12.00 -26.67 20.90
N LEU A 7 -10.78 -27.21 20.88
CA LEU A 7 -9.55 -26.42 20.93
C LEU A 7 -9.27 -25.66 19.62
N LEU A 8 -9.68 -26.22 18.48
CA LEU A 8 -9.47 -25.62 17.16
C LEU A 8 -10.42 -24.43 16.95
N LEU A 9 -11.64 -24.54 17.47
CA LEU A 9 -12.59 -23.42 17.52
C LEU A 9 -12.09 -22.30 18.44
N LEU A 10 -11.56 -22.62 19.63
CA LEU A 10 -11.06 -21.62 20.57
C LEU A 10 -9.87 -20.82 20.00
N MET A 11 -8.94 -21.49 19.31
CA MET A 11 -7.79 -20.82 18.68
C MET A 11 -8.22 -19.86 17.56
N VAL A 12 -9.22 -20.23 16.76
CA VAL A 12 -9.77 -19.37 15.70
C VAL A 12 -10.47 -18.15 16.29
N PHE A 13 -11.20 -18.29 17.39
CA PHE A 13 -11.82 -17.16 18.10
C PHE A 13 -10.80 -16.20 18.73
N THR A 14 -9.73 -16.72 19.35
CA THR A 14 -8.67 -15.87 19.92
C THR A 14 -7.85 -15.19 18.84
N ALA A 15 -7.54 -15.87 17.73
CA ALA A 15 -6.77 -15.26 16.64
C ALA A 15 -7.54 -14.12 15.95
N ASN A 16 -8.85 -14.26 15.79
CA ASN A 16 -9.70 -13.21 15.21
C ASN A 16 -9.80 -11.97 16.12
N SER A 17 -9.90 -12.15 17.44
CA SER A 17 -9.94 -11.02 18.39
C SER A 17 -8.61 -10.25 18.44
N PHE A 18 -7.46 -10.94 18.50
CA PHE A 18 -6.16 -10.26 18.45
C PHE A 18 -5.93 -9.52 17.13
N ALA A 19 -6.29 -10.12 15.99
CA ALA A 19 -6.16 -9.46 14.70
C ALA A 19 -7.03 -8.20 14.61
N GLN A 20 -8.27 -8.28 15.11
CA GLN A 20 -9.19 -7.15 15.16
C GLN A 20 -8.68 -6.03 16.08
N ASP A 21 -8.10 -6.35 17.24
CA ASP A 21 -7.50 -5.37 18.14
C ASP A 21 -6.32 -4.64 17.49
N HIS A 22 -5.46 -5.37 16.78
CA HIS A 22 -4.33 -4.79 16.07
C HIS A 22 -4.79 -3.86 14.94
N GLU A 23 -5.82 -4.26 14.21
CA GLU A 23 -6.43 -3.45 13.16
C GLU A 23 -7.04 -2.17 13.75
N ILE A 24 -7.88 -2.27 14.78
CA ILE A 24 -8.47 -1.11 15.45
C ILE A 24 -7.39 -0.15 15.94
N LYS A 25 -6.31 -0.65 16.57
CA LYS A 25 -5.18 0.17 17.01
C LYS A 25 -4.49 0.89 15.86
N LEU A 26 -4.30 0.21 14.72
CA LEU A 26 -3.73 0.82 13.52
C LEU A 26 -4.59 1.98 13.01
N TYR A 27 -5.90 1.76 12.86
CA TYR A 27 -6.83 2.80 12.41
C TYR A 27 -6.91 3.97 13.40
N LYS A 28 -7.02 3.70 14.71
CA LYS A 28 -6.99 4.73 15.76
C LYS A 28 -5.69 5.54 15.69
N SER A 29 -4.54 4.91 15.48
CA SER A 29 -3.24 5.59 15.35
C SER A 29 -3.21 6.53 14.14
N ILE A 30 -3.66 6.07 12.96
CA ILE A 30 -3.76 6.91 11.76
C ILE A 30 -4.70 8.11 11.99
N LEU A 31 -5.86 7.88 12.60
CA LEU A 31 -6.87 8.91 12.81
C LEU A 31 -6.45 9.98 13.81
N THR A 32 -5.67 9.61 14.83
CA THR A 32 -5.25 10.51 15.91
C THR A 32 -3.90 11.18 15.64
N LYS A 33 -2.95 10.47 15.02
CA LYS A 33 -1.57 10.93 14.81
C LYS A 33 -1.24 11.23 13.36
N GLY A 34 -2.17 11.03 12.42
CA GLY A 34 -1.94 11.16 10.98
C GLY A 34 -1.25 12.46 10.57
N ASP A 35 -1.66 13.60 11.15
CA ASP A 35 -1.08 14.93 10.89
C ASP A 35 0.37 15.07 11.34
N SER A 36 0.75 14.41 12.43
CA SER A 36 2.14 14.37 12.88
C SER A 36 2.95 13.38 12.06
N LEU A 37 2.37 12.22 11.75
CA LEU A 37 3.01 11.14 11.01
C LEU A 37 3.31 11.53 9.56
N SER A 38 2.42 12.29 8.90
CA SER A 38 2.66 12.78 7.53
C SER A 38 3.88 13.68 7.44
N LYS A 39 4.22 14.39 8.53
CA LYS A 39 5.38 15.28 8.62
C LYS A 39 6.66 14.56 9.03
N VAL A 40 6.60 13.28 9.41
CA VAL A 40 7.78 12.50 9.77
C VAL A 40 8.67 12.33 8.55
N LYS A 41 9.94 12.69 8.71
CA LYS A 41 10.95 12.60 7.65
C LYS A 41 11.07 11.16 7.16
N PHE A 42 10.90 11.00 5.86
CA PHE A 42 11.04 9.73 5.15
C PHE A 42 12.48 9.19 5.23
N ASP A 43 12.67 7.98 5.78
CA ASP A 43 13.98 7.32 5.87
C ASP A 43 14.34 6.63 4.54
N LYS A 44 14.78 7.45 3.58
CA LYS A 44 15.14 7.03 2.21
C LYS A 44 16.21 5.94 2.20
N THR A 45 17.20 6.03 3.08
CA THR A 45 18.35 5.11 3.10
C THR A 45 17.90 3.70 3.45
N THR A 46 17.16 3.55 4.55
CA THR A 46 16.71 2.23 5.01
C THR A 46 15.71 1.62 4.04
N ILE A 47 14.73 2.40 3.58
CA ILE A 47 13.69 1.88 2.70
C ILE A 47 14.23 1.53 1.32
N PHE A 48 15.13 2.31 0.72
CA PHE A 48 15.68 1.97 -0.60
C PHE A 48 16.55 0.70 -0.52
N LYS A 49 17.29 0.50 0.56
CA LYS A 49 18.00 -0.76 0.80
C LYS A 49 17.04 -1.95 0.89
N ALA A 50 15.95 -1.81 1.64
CA ALA A 50 14.91 -2.84 1.75
C ALA A 50 14.27 -3.12 0.38
N THR A 51 13.87 -2.08 -0.35
CA THR A 51 13.27 -2.17 -1.68
C THR A 51 14.20 -2.81 -2.70
N LYS A 52 15.51 -2.54 -2.65
CA LYS A 52 16.47 -3.17 -3.56
C LYS A 52 16.53 -4.68 -3.36
N ASN A 53 16.38 -5.18 -2.14
CA ASN A 53 16.34 -6.62 -1.89
C ASN A 53 15.10 -7.32 -2.46
N LEU A 54 14.02 -6.58 -2.69
CA LEU A 54 12.78 -7.07 -3.29
C LEU A 54 12.84 -7.12 -4.83
N ASP A 55 13.87 -6.57 -5.48
CA ASP A 55 13.95 -6.48 -6.95
C ASP A 55 13.95 -7.84 -7.65
N LYS A 56 14.49 -8.86 -6.97
CA LYS A 56 14.56 -10.27 -7.38
C LYS A 56 13.33 -11.08 -6.99
N LYS A 57 12.34 -10.44 -6.38
CA LYS A 57 11.12 -11.07 -5.87
C LYS A 57 9.89 -10.65 -6.68
N HIS A 58 8.88 -11.52 -6.63
CA HIS A 58 7.57 -11.27 -7.22
C HIS A 58 6.97 -9.97 -6.66
N PRO A 59 6.23 -9.17 -7.47
CA PRO A 59 5.66 -7.89 -7.02
C PRO A 59 4.79 -7.96 -5.75
N SER A 60 4.14 -9.09 -5.48
CA SER A 60 3.39 -9.30 -4.22
C SER A 60 4.22 -9.07 -2.95
N GLN A 61 5.53 -9.34 -2.99
CA GLN A 61 6.40 -9.21 -1.81
C GLN A 61 6.59 -7.76 -1.33
N TYR A 62 6.21 -6.77 -2.15
CA TYR A 62 6.19 -5.37 -1.73
C TYR A 62 5.06 -5.11 -0.73
N PHE A 63 3.96 -5.85 -0.83
CA PHE A 63 2.81 -5.76 0.07
C PHE A 63 3.13 -6.40 1.42
N ASP A 64 3.83 -7.54 1.42
CA ASP A 64 4.33 -8.16 2.65
C ASP A 64 5.29 -7.22 3.40
N GLN A 65 6.23 -6.62 2.67
CA GLN A 65 7.15 -5.66 3.27
C GLN A 65 6.42 -4.42 3.78
N MET A 66 5.44 -3.92 3.02
CA MET A 66 4.59 -2.79 3.41
C MET A 66 3.83 -3.08 4.72
N ALA A 67 3.28 -4.29 4.90
CA ALA A 67 2.61 -4.68 6.14
C ALA A 67 3.57 -4.64 7.36
N ILE A 68 4.83 -5.02 7.17
CA ILE A 68 5.86 -4.90 8.23
C ILE A 68 6.08 -3.42 8.58
N TYR A 69 6.12 -2.51 7.61
CA TYR A 69 6.28 -1.08 7.90
C TYR A 69 5.03 -0.47 8.55
N LEU A 70 3.83 -0.89 8.16
CA LEU A 70 2.58 -0.52 8.83
C LEU A 70 2.58 -0.93 10.31
N SER A 71 2.98 -2.16 10.62
CA SER A 71 3.06 -2.65 12.00
C SER A 71 4.01 -1.85 12.90
N LYS A 72 4.92 -1.06 12.28
CA LYS A 72 5.89 -0.20 12.95
C LYS A 72 5.51 1.28 12.90
N GLU A 73 4.28 1.59 12.50
CA GLU A 73 3.77 2.96 12.32
C GLU A 73 4.61 3.80 11.32
N LYS A 74 5.35 3.15 10.42
CA LYS A 74 6.14 3.79 9.37
C LYS A 74 5.31 4.00 8.11
N PHE A 75 4.29 4.84 8.21
CA PHE A 75 3.23 4.98 7.22
C PHE A 75 3.70 5.58 5.89
N ASN A 76 4.66 6.50 5.92
CA ASN A 76 5.27 7.09 4.72
C ASN A 76 5.99 6.02 3.89
N GLU A 77 6.84 5.22 4.52
CA GLU A 77 7.55 4.11 3.87
C GLU A 77 6.60 2.99 3.42
N ALA A 78 5.59 2.66 4.23
CA ALA A 78 4.56 1.69 3.87
C ALA A 78 3.78 2.14 2.62
N SER A 79 3.42 3.43 2.55
CA SER A 79 2.75 4.03 1.39
C SER A 79 3.65 3.98 0.15
N PHE A 80 4.93 4.33 0.29
CA PHE A 80 5.90 4.20 -0.81
C PHE A 80 5.96 2.77 -1.36
N LEU A 81 6.08 1.76 -0.49
CA LEU A 81 6.10 0.35 -0.89
C LEU A 81 4.79 -0.08 -1.55
N PHE A 82 3.64 0.42 -1.04
CA PHE A 82 2.33 0.13 -1.62
C PHE A 82 2.23 0.64 -3.06
N TYR A 83 2.54 1.92 -3.32
CA TYR A 83 2.44 2.48 -4.68
C TYR A 83 3.51 1.92 -5.62
N LEU A 84 4.74 1.72 -5.15
CA LEU A 84 5.78 1.08 -5.95
C LEU A 84 5.43 -0.38 -6.27
N GLY A 85 4.89 -1.11 -5.30
CA GLY A 85 4.37 -2.46 -5.47
C GLY A 85 3.27 -2.51 -6.52
N GLN A 86 2.31 -1.58 -6.48
CA GLN A 86 1.26 -1.47 -7.51
C GLN A 86 1.84 -1.23 -8.91
N MET A 87 2.81 -0.32 -9.07
CA MET A 87 3.44 -0.07 -10.37
C MET A 87 4.11 -1.34 -10.91
N ARG A 88 4.89 -2.04 -10.07
CA ARG A 88 5.55 -3.30 -10.44
C ARG A 88 4.54 -4.38 -10.80
N TYR A 89 3.46 -4.51 -10.04
CA TYR A 89 2.45 -5.55 -10.26
C TYR A 89 1.65 -5.29 -11.53
N ARG A 90 1.20 -4.04 -11.75
CA ARG A 90 0.50 -3.65 -12.99
C ARG A 90 1.39 -3.85 -14.21
N TYR A 91 2.67 -3.48 -14.13
CA TYR A 91 3.62 -3.76 -15.19
C TYR A 91 3.77 -5.26 -15.46
N TYR A 92 4.00 -6.05 -14.42
CA TYR A 92 4.14 -7.51 -14.54
C TYR A 92 2.90 -8.13 -15.18
N ASN A 93 1.70 -7.80 -14.70
CA ASN A 93 0.45 -8.31 -15.26
C ASN A 93 0.26 -7.90 -16.72
N ALA A 94 0.59 -6.65 -17.07
CA ALA A 94 0.46 -6.17 -18.43
C ALA A 94 1.47 -6.84 -19.38
N ALA A 95 2.72 -7.04 -18.96
CA ALA A 95 3.82 -7.45 -19.81
C ALA A 95 4.15 -8.95 -19.77
N ASN A 96 3.64 -9.70 -18.80
CA ASN A 96 3.84 -11.14 -18.69
C ASN A 96 2.93 -11.89 -19.68
N PRO A 97 3.47 -12.61 -20.68
CA PRO A 97 2.64 -13.39 -21.61
C PRO A 97 1.91 -14.56 -20.94
N LYS A 98 2.33 -14.95 -19.72
CA LYS A 98 1.69 -15.99 -18.90
C LYS A 98 0.69 -15.43 -17.89
N TYR A 99 0.34 -14.15 -17.98
CA TYR A 99 -0.62 -13.53 -17.07
C TYR A 99 -1.96 -14.28 -17.10
N GLN A 100 -2.52 -14.49 -15.90
CA GLN A 100 -3.83 -15.10 -15.72
C GLN A 100 -4.65 -14.25 -14.75
N LEU A 101 -5.83 -13.84 -15.18
CA LEU A 101 -6.73 -13.00 -14.38
C LEU A 101 -7.10 -13.66 -13.04
N GLY A 102 -7.40 -14.96 -13.05
CA GLY A 102 -7.76 -15.72 -11.85
C GLY A 102 -6.61 -15.97 -10.86
N ASN A 103 -5.36 -15.73 -11.28
CA ASN A 103 -4.18 -15.94 -10.44
C ASN A 103 -3.57 -14.59 -10.07
N ASP A 104 -2.63 -14.09 -10.88
CA ASP A 104 -1.91 -12.83 -10.60
C ASP A 104 -2.84 -11.62 -10.52
N GLY A 105 -3.90 -11.60 -11.33
CA GLY A 105 -4.91 -10.54 -11.31
C GLY A 105 -5.72 -10.54 -10.00
N ALA A 106 -6.23 -11.71 -9.62
CA ALA A 106 -6.98 -11.91 -8.38
C ALA A 106 -6.11 -11.60 -7.14
N LEU A 107 -4.87 -12.11 -7.10
CA LEU A 107 -3.95 -11.84 -6.00
C LEU A 107 -3.66 -10.33 -5.86
N PHE A 108 -3.42 -9.63 -6.97
CA PHE A 108 -3.23 -8.19 -6.95
C PHE A 108 -4.47 -7.45 -6.41
N ALA A 109 -5.67 -7.85 -6.86
CA ALA A 109 -6.91 -7.26 -6.42
C ALA A 109 -7.13 -7.46 -4.91
N SER A 110 -6.91 -8.67 -4.40
CA SER A 110 -7.04 -9.01 -2.98
C SER A 110 -6.04 -8.23 -2.11
N LEU A 111 -4.76 -8.18 -2.50
CA LEU A 111 -3.74 -7.43 -1.76
C LEU A 111 -4.07 -5.93 -1.70
N LYS A 112 -4.50 -5.36 -2.83
CA LYS A 112 -4.90 -3.95 -2.89
C LYS A 112 -6.13 -3.67 -2.04
N ALA A 113 -7.11 -4.58 -2.01
CA ALA A 113 -8.31 -4.42 -1.20
C ALA A 113 -8.00 -4.45 0.31
N VAL A 114 -7.27 -5.47 0.76
CA VAL A 114 -6.98 -5.69 2.19
C VAL A 114 -6.00 -4.66 2.74
N LEU A 115 -4.92 -4.37 2.01
CA LEU A 115 -3.83 -3.52 2.53
C LEU A 115 -3.96 -2.06 2.08
N GLY A 116 -4.82 -1.78 1.11
CA GLY A 116 -4.98 -0.43 0.59
C GLY A 116 -5.77 0.49 1.50
N GLU A 117 -6.71 -0.03 2.27
CA GLU A 117 -7.56 0.79 3.14
C GLU A 117 -6.79 1.62 4.19
N PRO A 118 -5.90 1.04 5.03
CA PRO A 118 -5.14 1.82 5.99
C PRO A 118 -4.21 2.86 5.32
N ILE A 119 -3.63 2.52 4.16
CA ILE A 119 -2.81 3.47 3.39
C ILE A 119 -3.67 4.62 2.85
N ASN A 120 -4.82 4.30 2.27
CA ASN A 120 -5.75 5.29 1.74
C ASN A 120 -6.24 6.23 2.85
N LEU A 121 -6.50 5.72 4.05
CA LEU A 121 -6.87 6.58 5.18
C LEU A 121 -5.71 7.50 5.59
N TYR A 122 -4.49 6.98 5.62
CA TYR A 122 -3.30 7.75 5.97
C TYR A 122 -2.98 8.84 4.95
N ILE A 123 -2.88 8.53 3.66
CA ILE A 123 -2.54 9.49 2.60
C ILE A 123 -3.59 10.59 2.44
N LYS A 124 -4.86 10.32 2.80
CA LYS A 124 -5.93 11.34 2.86
C LYS A 124 -5.69 12.43 3.90
N ASN A 125 -4.75 12.23 4.83
CA ASN A 125 -4.43 13.21 5.85
C ASN A 125 -3.73 14.45 5.27
N ASP A 126 -2.87 14.26 4.27
CA ASP A 126 -2.05 15.32 3.70
C ASP A 126 -1.79 15.04 2.22
N VAL A 127 -2.47 15.80 1.36
CA VAL A 127 -2.35 15.68 -0.10
C VAL A 127 -0.94 16.01 -0.60
N ASN A 128 -0.20 16.92 0.07
CA ASN A 128 1.17 17.22 -0.31
C ASN A 128 2.08 16.03 -0.05
N ASN A 129 2.01 15.49 1.17
CA ASN A 129 2.77 14.28 1.52
C ASN A 129 2.43 13.12 0.59
N TYR A 130 1.16 12.95 0.23
CA TYR A 130 0.76 11.94 -0.74
C TYR A 130 1.43 12.14 -2.11
N ILE A 131 1.38 13.35 -2.66
CA ILE A 131 2.05 13.69 -3.93
C ILE A 131 3.56 13.40 -3.84
N GLU A 132 4.22 13.74 -2.73
CA GLU A 132 5.64 13.45 -2.53
C GLU A 132 5.95 11.95 -2.54
N ILE A 133 5.12 11.13 -1.88
CA ILE A 133 5.24 9.67 -1.88
C ILE A 133 5.08 9.10 -3.28
N LEU A 134 4.09 9.59 -4.05
CA LEU A 134 3.87 9.16 -5.44
C LEU A 134 5.06 9.52 -6.32
N LYS A 135 5.58 10.75 -6.21
CA LYS A 135 6.79 11.18 -6.93
C LYS A 135 7.99 10.29 -6.60
N LEU A 136 8.16 9.95 -5.32
CA LEU A 136 9.25 9.08 -4.89
C LEU A 136 9.12 7.65 -5.46
N ALA A 137 7.92 7.06 -5.40
CA ALA A 137 7.64 5.74 -5.97
C ALA A 137 7.87 5.74 -7.48
N LYS A 138 7.36 6.76 -8.18
CA LYS A 138 7.54 6.94 -9.62
C LYS A 138 9.01 7.03 -10.01
N ASN A 139 9.77 7.91 -9.36
CA ASN A 139 11.17 8.14 -9.68
C ASN A 139 12.00 6.88 -9.42
N TYR A 140 11.79 6.22 -8.27
CA TYR A 140 12.44 4.95 -7.98
C TYR A 140 12.12 3.91 -9.06
N PHE A 141 10.85 3.81 -9.48
CA PHE A 141 10.46 2.91 -10.57
C PHE A 141 11.16 3.27 -11.88
N ALA A 142 11.14 4.52 -12.32
CA ALA A 142 11.75 4.95 -13.58
C ALA A 142 13.26 4.66 -13.66
N GLU A 143 13.97 4.89 -12.55
CA GLU A 143 15.44 4.79 -12.47
C GLU A 143 15.95 3.35 -12.33
N ASN A 144 15.09 2.41 -11.93
CA ASN A 144 15.50 1.03 -11.65
C ASN A 144 15.11 0.03 -12.74
N ASP A 145 15.73 -1.14 -12.68
CA ASP A 145 15.28 -2.36 -13.34
C ASP A 145 15.12 -3.47 -12.29
N TYR A 146 14.29 -4.46 -12.57
CA TYR A 146 13.92 -5.50 -11.62
C TYR A 146 14.34 -6.88 -12.09
N ARG A 147 15.17 -7.56 -11.30
CA ARG A 147 15.71 -8.88 -11.62
C ARG A 147 14.64 -9.96 -11.76
N PHE A 148 13.53 -9.85 -11.01
CA PHE A 148 12.41 -10.78 -11.15
C PHE A 148 11.74 -10.67 -12.53
N PHE A 149 11.49 -9.44 -13.00
CA PHE A 149 10.84 -9.18 -14.27
C PHE A 149 11.32 -7.84 -14.83
N SER A 150 12.31 -7.92 -15.73
CA SER A 150 13.03 -6.74 -16.23
C SER A 150 12.15 -5.87 -17.12
N LYS A 151 12.33 -4.55 -17.05
CA LYS A 151 11.69 -3.56 -17.93
C LYS A 151 11.93 -3.85 -19.42
N LYS A 152 13.03 -4.53 -19.75
CA LYS A 152 13.36 -4.98 -21.11
C LYS A 152 12.35 -5.98 -21.68
N LYS A 153 11.50 -6.61 -20.85
CA LYS A 153 10.41 -7.48 -21.31
C LYS A 153 9.35 -6.71 -22.09
N SER A 154 9.16 -5.43 -21.77
CA SER A 154 8.34 -4.50 -22.55
C SER A 154 8.57 -3.09 -22.04
N GLU A 155 9.38 -2.32 -22.74
CA GLU A 155 9.68 -0.95 -22.31
C GLU A 155 8.45 -0.04 -22.43
N GLN A 156 7.60 -0.28 -23.43
CA GLN A 156 6.37 0.48 -23.60
C GLN A 156 5.46 0.33 -22.38
N LYS A 157 5.14 -0.92 -21.99
CA LYS A 157 4.29 -1.18 -20.83
C LYS A 157 4.90 -0.68 -19.52
N TYR A 158 6.23 -0.60 -19.45
CA TYR A 158 6.93 0.02 -18.32
C TYR A 158 6.72 1.54 -18.28
N ARG A 159 6.90 2.22 -19.42
CA ARG A 159 6.63 3.66 -19.56
C ARG A 159 5.16 4.00 -19.32
N ASP A 160 4.24 3.14 -19.73
CA ASP A 160 2.81 3.34 -19.46
C ASP A 160 2.53 3.40 -17.95
N GLN A 161 3.23 2.62 -17.12
CA GLN A 161 3.06 2.72 -15.66
C GLN A 161 3.62 4.02 -15.08
N ILE A 162 4.70 4.56 -15.65
CA ILE A 162 5.23 5.86 -15.26
C ILE A 162 4.21 6.95 -15.61
N LYS A 163 3.67 6.91 -16.84
CA LYS A 163 2.63 7.86 -17.29
C LYS A 163 1.38 7.79 -16.42
N ASN A 164 0.88 6.61 -16.11
CA ASN A 164 -0.29 6.46 -15.23
C ASN A 164 -0.07 7.10 -13.85
N MET A 165 1.16 7.04 -13.34
CA MET A 165 1.52 7.68 -12.07
C MET A 165 1.63 9.20 -12.22
N ASP A 166 2.18 9.70 -13.34
CA ASP A 166 2.19 11.13 -13.66
C ASP A 166 0.78 11.71 -13.78
N ASP A 167 -0.13 11.02 -14.47
CA ASP A 167 -1.52 11.44 -14.62
C ASP A 167 -2.21 11.53 -13.24
N LEU A 168 -1.95 10.57 -12.34
CA LEU A 168 -2.47 10.62 -10.97
C LEU A 168 -1.90 11.81 -10.18
N ILE A 169 -0.59 12.03 -10.24
CA ILE A 169 0.06 13.17 -9.57
C ILE A 169 -0.53 14.48 -10.09
N LEU A 170 -0.67 14.63 -11.41
CA LEU A 170 -1.24 15.82 -12.03
C LEU A 170 -2.70 16.05 -11.59
N SER A 171 -3.50 15.00 -11.50
CA SER A 171 -4.88 15.11 -11.01
C SER A 171 -4.95 15.61 -9.56
N LEU A 172 -4.02 15.17 -8.70
CA LEU A 172 -3.96 15.62 -7.30
C LEU A 172 -3.47 17.07 -7.18
N GLU A 173 -2.57 17.49 -8.08
CA GLU A 173 -2.05 18.85 -8.12
C GLU A 173 -3.09 19.86 -8.63
N THR A 174 -3.86 19.48 -9.66
CA THR A 174 -4.89 20.32 -10.29
C THR A 174 -6.19 20.31 -9.48
N ASP A 175 -6.67 19.11 -9.16
CA ASP A 175 -7.86 18.70 -8.38
C ASP A 175 -7.88 19.05 -6.89
N ARG A 176 -6.87 19.75 -6.39
CA ARG A 176 -6.45 19.65 -4.99
C ARG A 176 -7.56 19.94 -3.97
N SER A 177 -8.29 21.04 -4.14
CA SER A 177 -9.35 21.44 -3.22
C SER A 177 -10.46 20.39 -3.16
N THR A 178 -10.88 19.88 -4.32
CA THR A 178 -11.90 18.83 -4.46
C THR A 178 -11.50 17.57 -3.70
N PHE A 179 -10.23 17.13 -3.81
CA PHE A 179 -9.73 15.99 -3.06
C PHE A 179 -9.77 16.25 -1.55
N VAL A 180 -9.27 17.40 -1.10
CA VAL A 180 -9.22 17.76 0.33
C VAL A 180 -10.63 17.79 0.93
N GLU A 181 -11.59 18.44 0.27
CA GLU A 181 -12.99 18.50 0.73
C GLU A 181 -13.59 17.10 0.86
N LYS A 182 -13.44 16.26 -0.17
CA LYS A 182 -13.92 14.87 -0.15
C LYS A 182 -13.26 14.09 0.99
N TRP A 183 -11.95 14.24 1.19
CA TRP A 183 -11.20 13.48 2.18
C TRP A 183 -11.48 13.88 3.61
N ILE A 184 -11.78 15.16 3.87
CA ILE A 184 -12.27 15.61 5.17
C ILE A 184 -13.55 14.86 5.52
N LYS A 185 -14.50 14.77 4.58
CA LYS A 185 -15.74 14.01 4.77
C LYS A 185 -15.47 12.53 4.99
N ASP A 186 -14.73 11.89 4.06
CA ASP A 186 -14.40 10.47 4.18
C ASP A 186 -13.77 10.18 5.56
N ARG A 187 -12.82 11.00 6.02
CA ARG A 187 -12.16 10.81 7.32
C ARG A 187 -13.08 11.02 8.52
N ALA A 188 -14.07 11.91 8.42
CA ALA A 188 -15.06 12.10 9.48
C ALA A 188 -15.88 10.82 9.68
N ASP A 189 -16.23 10.13 8.60
CA ASP A 189 -16.95 8.84 8.65
C ASP A 189 -16.09 7.77 9.36
N TYR A 190 -14.79 7.66 9.03
CA TYR A 190 -13.88 6.76 9.77
C TYR A 190 -13.75 7.16 11.24
N LYS A 191 -13.64 8.45 11.57
CA LYS A 191 -13.59 8.90 12.97
C LYS A 191 -14.85 8.51 13.75
N ALA A 192 -16.01 8.49 13.11
CA ALA A 192 -17.26 8.04 13.73
C ALA A 192 -17.28 6.51 13.95
N LEU A 193 -16.80 5.74 12.97
CA LEU A 193 -16.71 4.27 13.07
C LEU A 193 -15.76 3.80 14.17
N PHE A 194 -14.65 4.50 14.37
CA PHE A 194 -13.63 4.16 15.38
C PHE A 194 -13.77 4.98 16.68
N LYS A 195 -14.93 5.60 16.92
CA LYS A 195 -15.20 6.48 18.07
C LYS A 195 -15.57 5.74 19.36
N GLU A 196 -15.56 4.41 19.36
CA GLU A 196 -15.91 3.61 20.54
C GLU A 196 -14.67 2.99 21.21
N GLU A 197 -14.70 3.07 22.54
CA GLU A 197 -13.69 2.82 23.59
C GLU A 197 -12.57 3.85 23.73
#